data_AF-A0A7V0J6N6-F1
#
_entry.id   AF-A0A7V0J6N6-F1
#
_cell.length_a   1.000
_cell.length_b   1.000
_cell.length_c   1.000
_cell.angle_alpha   90.00
_cell.angle_beta   90.00
_cell.angle_gamma   90.00
#
_symmetry.space_group_name_H-M   'P 1'
#
loop_
_entity.id
_entity.type
_entity.pdbx_description
1 polymer ?
#
loop_
_entity_poly.entity_id
_entity_poly.type
_entity_poly.pdbx_seq_one_letter_code
_entity_poly.pdbx_strand_id
1 'polypeptide(L)'
;MTIDWPAIVGVSLISVVLTLMLFPFAERKDYLKSRPASFIAGVLFMPLFVAIAVMLQTGWADAAKATVLVVLFLGFWASAAWLVRTPIEGSYVRGLEFGPGLNFRPDLILPGGVMLVKGIILTGVGTLIAVQGVFGLPKWSWSGFILAFFGIITIIPIRGMAKMIARRERFLGNDPRWQAPVRWALLVGGLAVLLYGFLSAFMGGTPFVDLLPKAELAWLSVILLVGSSASLWIREVRKANLLEGTETMAQRFASNLWLYISILAYMYGFIVLFMGTYMYPHPGTNPWGVVLGAGLFTAGLSLMIGFRPFALRNELSGTIGIMVGMLSALEKEARWKMMMSRIRTIAAYPAIQCTWHVGAMSSALDGLSTVDRERVETTRNEVMMSLSSQERQALMMAMDQLRVA
;
A
#
# COMPACT_ATOMS: atom_id res chain seq x y z
N MET A 1 16.56 -25.23 -28.24
CA MET A 1 15.76 -24.21 -27.53
C MET A 1 15.90 -24.50 -26.05
N THR A 2 16.68 -23.71 -25.31
CA THR A 2 16.83 -23.88 -23.85
C THR A 2 15.63 -23.26 -23.16
N ILE A 3 15.00 -24.01 -22.26
CA ILE A 3 13.86 -23.53 -21.48
C ILE A 3 14.39 -22.54 -20.42
N ASP A 4 13.88 -21.30 -20.43
CA ASP A 4 14.16 -20.31 -19.37
C ASP A 4 13.29 -20.62 -18.13
N TRP A 5 13.78 -21.53 -17.28
CA TRP A 5 13.11 -21.94 -16.05
C TRP A 5 12.79 -20.76 -15.11
N PRO A 6 13.70 -19.80 -14.86
CA PRO A 6 13.37 -18.58 -14.12
C PRO A 6 12.18 -17.81 -14.68
N ALA A 7 12.06 -17.67 -16.01
CA ALA A 7 10.90 -17.01 -16.61
C ALA A 7 9.58 -17.76 -16.30
N ILE A 8 9.58 -19.08 -16.44
CA ILE A 8 8.39 -19.92 -16.14
C ILE A 8 7.97 -19.76 -14.69
N VAL A 9 8.92 -19.84 -13.75
CA VAL A 9 8.65 -19.67 -12.32
C VAL A 9 8.12 -18.26 -12.04
N GLY A 10 8.74 -17.23 -12.59
CA GLY A 10 8.32 -15.84 -12.43
C GLY A 10 6.89 -15.59 -12.91
N VAL A 11 6.56 -16.04 -14.13
CA VAL A 11 5.20 -15.89 -14.70
C VAL A 11 4.17 -16.71 -13.91
N SER A 12 4.55 -17.91 -13.45
CA SER A 12 3.67 -18.76 -12.63
C SER A 12 3.35 -18.11 -11.29
N LEU A 13 4.35 -17.54 -10.61
CA LEU A 13 4.15 -16.81 -9.34
C LEU A 13 3.22 -15.61 -9.50
N ILE A 14 3.42 -14.81 -10.55
CA ILE A 14 2.52 -13.69 -10.87
C ILE A 14 1.09 -14.20 -11.08
N SER A 15 0.93 -15.26 -11.88
CA SER A 15 -0.37 -15.83 -12.20
C SER A 15 -1.10 -16.35 -10.96
N VAL A 16 -0.40 -17.02 -10.06
CA VAL A 16 -0.95 -17.49 -8.77
C VAL A 16 -1.42 -16.30 -7.94
N VAL A 17 -0.61 -15.26 -7.79
CA VAL A 17 -0.97 -14.07 -6.98
C VAL A 17 -2.13 -13.30 -7.60
N LEU A 18 -2.15 -13.11 -8.92
CA LEU A 18 -3.29 -12.49 -9.61
C LEU A 18 -4.55 -13.32 -9.41
N THR A 19 -4.46 -14.65 -9.50
CA THR A 19 -5.57 -15.55 -9.24
C THR A 19 -6.08 -15.40 -7.80
N LEU A 20 -5.19 -15.35 -6.81
CA LEU A 20 -5.55 -15.11 -5.42
C LEU A 20 -6.21 -13.75 -5.19
N MET A 21 -5.72 -12.70 -5.86
CA MET A 21 -6.30 -11.35 -5.80
C MET A 21 -7.64 -11.27 -6.54
N LEU A 22 -7.84 -12.05 -7.61
CA LEU A 22 -9.06 -12.11 -8.41
C LEU A 22 -10.11 -13.12 -7.90
N PHE A 23 -9.69 -14.11 -7.14
CA PHE A 23 -10.51 -15.22 -6.66
C PHE A 23 -10.01 -15.70 -5.29
N PRO A 24 -10.23 -14.94 -4.19
CA PRO A 24 -9.87 -15.40 -2.87
C PRO A 24 -10.64 -16.70 -2.54
N PHE A 25 -9.95 -17.62 -1.87
CA PHE A 25 -10.47 -18.97 -1.60
C PHE A 25 -11.65 -19.00 -0.62
N ALA A 26 -11.80 -17.98 0.23
CA ALA A 26 -12.94 -17.85 1.16
C ALA A 26 -14.12 -17.12 0.49
N GLU A 27 -15.32 -17.71 0.57
CA GLU A 27 -16.60 -17.10 0.19
C GLU A 27 -16.65 -16.46 -1.20
N ARG A 28 -16.02 -17.14 -2.17
CA ARG A 28 -15.85 -16.73 -3.57
C ARG A 28 -17.12 -16.17 -4.22
N LYS A 29 -18.29 -16.76 -3.94
CA LYS A 29 -19.58 -16.33 -4.53
C LYS A 29 -19.97 -14.92 -4.08
N ASP A 30 -19.76 -14.61 -2.82
CA ASP A 30 -20.14 -13.33 -2.22
C ASP A 30 -19.08 -12.25 -2.45
N TYR A 31 -17.81 -12.67 -2.58
CA TYR A 31 -16.72 -11.79 -2.98
C TYR A 31 -16.88 -11.33 -4.44
N LEU A 32 -17.24 -12.23 -5.36
CA LEU A 32 -17.44 -11.86 -6.76
C LEU A 32 -18.62 -10.89 -6.98
N LYS A 33 -19.66 -10.94 -6.12
CA LYS A 33 -20.80 -10.02 -6.19
C LYS A 33 -20.48 -8.61 -5.70
N SER A 34 -19.52 -8.46 -4.78
CA SER A 34 -19.13 -7.17 -4.21
C SER A 34 -17.95 -6.51 -4.91
N ARG A 35 -17.30 -7.18 -5.87
CA ARG A 35 -16.15 -6.65 -6.61
C ARG A 35 -16.55 -5.52 -7.56
N PRO A 36 -15.98 -4.33 -7.40
CA PRO A 36 -16.07 -3.30 -8.43
C PRO A 36 -15.29 -3.75 -9.68
N ALA A 37 -15.86 -3.59 -10.87
CA ALA A 37 -15.18 -3.90 -12.13
C ALA A 37 -13.85 -3.13 -12.28
N SER A 38 -13.78 -1.93 -11.69
CA SER A 38 -12.58 -1.10 -11.58
C SER A 38 -11.44 -1.80 -10.83
N PHE A 39 -11.74 -2.57 -9.78
CA PHE A 39 -10.75 -3.35 -9.04
C PHE A 39 -10.19 -4.49 -9.90
N ILE A 40 -11.06 -5.21 -10.61
CA ILE A 40 -10.65 -6.30 -11.52
C ILE A 40 -9.74 -5.76 -12.61
N ALA A 41 -10.12 -4.66 -13.26
CA ALA A 41 -9.30 -4.00 -14.27
C ALA A 41 -7.92 -3.60 -13.68
N GLY A 42 -7.90 -2.97 -12.51
CA GLY A 42 -6.66 -2.56 -11.86
C GLY A 42 -5.72 -3.74 -11.54
N VAL A 43 -6.25 -4.88 -11.10
CA VAL A 43 -5.48 -6.12 -10.86
C VAL A 43 -4.93 -6.70 -12.17
N LEU A 44 -5.74 -6.75 -13.23
CA LEU A 44 -5.32 -7.27 -14.54
C LEU A 44 -4.21 -6.44 -15.20
N PHE A 45 -4.08 -5.16 -14.87
CA PHE A 45 -2.97 -4.30 -15.32
C PHE A 45 -1.73 -4.34 -14.42
N MET A 46 -1.73 -5.11 -13.32
CA MET A 46 -0.54 -5.27 -12.47
C MET A 46 0.65 -6.01 -13.08
N PRO A 47 0.49 -7.04 -13.92
CA PRO A 47 1.61 -7.80 -14.48
C PRO A 47 2.30 -7.07 -15.65
N LEU A 48 2.21 -5.75 -15.75
CA LEU A 48 2.95 -4.95 -16.74
C LEU A 48 4.48 -5.18 -16.69
N PHE A 49 5.01 -5.68 -15.57
CA PHE A 49 6.40 -6.15 -15.50
C PHE A 49 6.73 -7.29 -16.47
N VAL A 50 5.77 -8.17 -16.79
CA VAL A 50 5.96 -9.21 -17.81
C VAL A 50 6.14 -8.57 -19.18
N ALA A 51 5.34 -7.56 -19.51
CA ALA A 51 5.48 -6.82 -20.76
C ALA A 51 6.81 -6.05 -20.81
N ILE A 52 7.23 -5.41 -19.71
CA ILE A 52 8.53 -4.74 -19.59
C ILE A 52 9.68 -5.75 -19.78
N ALA A 53 9.60 -6.91 -19.12
CA ALA A 53 10.58 -7.99 -19.22
C ALA A 53 10.75 -8.48 -20.66
N VAL A 54 9.64 -8.86 -21.31
CA VAL A 54 9.62 -9.34 -22.69
C VAL A 54 10.17 -8.27 -23.62
N MET A 55 9.75 -7.02 -23.45
CA MET A 55 10.22 -5.89 -24.26
C MET A 55 11.74 -5.72 -24.17
N LEU A 56 12.30 -5.71 -22.95
CA LEU A 56 13.75 -5.56 -22.73
C LEU A 56 14.57 -6.68 -23.40
N GLN A 57 14.01 -7.88 -23.48
CA GLN A 57 14.66 -9.07 -24.06
C GLN A 57 14.46 -9.22 -25.58
N THR A 58 13.68 -8.35 -26.23
CA THR A 58 13.50 -8.40 -27.70
C THR A 58 14.79 -8.07 -28.46
N GLY A 59 14.87 -8.48 -29.73
CA GLY A 59 15.93 -8.07 -30.66
C GLY A 59 15.69 -6.71 -31.35
N TRP A 60 14.75 -5.89 -30.86
CA TRP A 60 14.41 -4.61 -31.49
C TRP A 60 15.53 -3.57 -31.31
N ALA A 61 15.54 -2.56 -32.19
CA ALA A 61 16.44 -1.42 -32.05
C ALA A 61 16.17 -0.66 -30.73
N ASP A 62 17.23 -0.16 -30.09
CA ASP A 62 17.15 0.47 -28.77
C ASP A 62 16.21 1.68 -28.73
N ALA A 63 16.12 2.45 -29.82
CA ALA A 63 15.17 3.56 -29.93
C ALA A 63 13.72 3.08 -29.82
N ALA A 64 13.36 1.98 -30.50
CA ALA A 64 12.01 1.40 -30.42
C ALA A 64 11.74 0.83 -29.03
N LYS A 65 12.73 0.16 -28.41
CA LYS A 65 12.63 -0.31 -27.02
C LYS A 65 12.38 0.83 -26.05
N ALA A 66 13.13 1.93 -26.18
CA ALA A 66 12.99 3.11 -25.33
C ALA A 66 11.58 3.71 -25.43
N THR A 67 11.04 3.88 -26.65
CA THR A 67 9.68 4.39 -26.85
C THR A 67 8.63 3.49 -26.21
N VAL A 68 8.71 2.18 -26.41
CA VAL A 68 7.75 1.24 -25.82
C VAL A 68 7.88 1.18 -24.30
N LEU A 69 9.10 1.24 -23.75
CA LEU A 69 9.33 1.32 -22.31
C LEU A 69 8.64 2.54 -21.70
N VAL A 70 8.70 3.70 -22.35
CA VAL A 70 7.98 4.89 -21.89
C VAL A 70 6.48 4.63 -21.81
N VAL A 71 5.88 4.04 -22.86
CA VAL A 71 4.46 3.68 -22.88
C VAL A 71 4.12 2.68 -21.77
N LEU A 72 4.95 1.66 -21.57
CA LEU A 72 4.76 0.65 -20.53
C LEU A 72 4.88 1.25 -19.12
N PHE A 73 5.83 2.15 -18.88
CA PHE A 73 5.96 2.85 -17.59
C PHE A 73 4.81 3.82 -17.34
N LEU A 74 4.32 4.51 -18.37
CA LEU A 74 3.11 5.33 -18.28
C LEU A 74 1.89 4.46 -17.92
N GLY A 75 1.71 3.32 -18.57
CA GLY A 75 0.67 2.35 -18.21
C GLY A 75 0.84 1.80 -16.79
N PHE A 76 2.09 1.56 -16.38
CA PHE A 76 2.43 1.07 -15.05
C PHE A 76 2.07 2.06 -13.95
N TRP A 77 2.34 3.35 -14.19
CA TRP A 77 1.92 4.46 -13.34
C TRP A 77 0.39 4.66 -13.37
N ALA A 78 -0.22 4.70 -14.56
CA ALA A 78 -1.64 4.97 -14.74
C ALA A 78 -2.52 3.91 -14.09
N SER A 79 -2.13 2.63 -14.17
CA SER A 79 -2.83 1.53 -13.49
C SER A 79 -2.76 1.64 -11.97
N ALA A 80 -1.72 2.27 -11.40
CA ALA A 80 -1.70 2.62 -9.99
C ALA A 80 -2.68 3.76 -9.71
N ALA A 81 -2.54 4.88 -10.43
CA ALA A 81 -3.37 6.09 -10.30
C ALA A 81 -4.88 5.77 -10.40
N TRP A 82 -5.25 4.86 -11.29
CA TRP A 82 -6.61 4.36 -11.48
C TRP A 82 -7.26 3.82 -10.20
N LEU A 83 -6.49 3.06 -9.40
CA LEU A 83 -6.96 2.46 -8.15
C LEU A 83 -7.31 3.48 -7.06
N VAL A 84 -6.89 4.75 -7.19
CA VAL A 84 -7.27 5.79 -6.22
C VAL A 84 -8.50 6.57 -6.65
N ARG A 85 -8.73 6.72 -7.96
CA ARG A 85 -9.83 7.52 -8.49
C ARG A 85 -11.17 6.80 -8.53
N THR A 86 -11.16 5.47 -8.51
CA THR A 86 -12.37 4.66 -8.59
C THR A 86 -12.71 4.09 -7.21
N PRO A 87 -14.00 4.04 -6.82
CA PRO A 87 -14.40 3.30 -5.63
C PRO A 87 -14.11 1.82 -5.90
N ILE A 88 -13.07 1.32 -5.24
CA ILE A 88 -12.59 -0.06 -5.38
C ILE A 88 -12.79 -0.86 -4.10
N GLU A 89 -13.09 -0.18 -2.99
CA GLU A 89 -13.47 -0.82 -1.75
C GLU A 89 -14.82 -1.52 -1.94
N GLY A 90 -14.85 -2.84 -1.75
CA GLY A 90 -16.09 -3.59 -1.79
C GLY A 90 -17.00 -3.21 -0.62
N SER A 91 -18.32 -3.33 -0.81
CA SER A 91 -19.29 -3.14 0.27
C SER A 91 -19.14 -4.18 1.38
N TYR A 92 -19.83 -3.97 2.51
CA TYR A 92 -20.04 -5.04 3.46
C TYR A 92 -20.83 -6.17 2.78
N VAL A 93 -20.40 -7.41 3.01
CA VAL A 93 -21.13 -8.62 2.67
C VAL A 93 -20.99 -9.58 3.83
N ARG A 94 -22.12 -10.16 4.27
CA ARG A 94 -22.16 -11.10 5.38
C ARG A 94 -21.28 -12.32 5.06
N GLY A 95 -20.43 -12.69 6.00
CA GLY A 95 -19.40 -13.74 5.84
C GLY A 95 -17.99 -13.20 5.51
N LEU A 96 -17.90 -12.12 4.71
CA LEU A 96 -16.63 -11.48 4.32
C LEU A 96 -16.11 -10.46 5.36
N GLU A 97 -16.51 -10.66 6.60
CA GLU A 97 -16.22 -9.79 7.73
C GLU A 97 -14.79 -10.02 8.23
N PHE A 98 -14.29 -9.11 9.06
CA PHE A 98 -13.01 -9.36 9.74
C PHE A 98 -13.22 -10.34 10.90
N GLY A 99 -13.31 -11.63 10.57
CA GLY A 99 -13.39 -12.73 11.53
C GLY A 99 -12.05 -13.05 12.22
N PRO A 100 -12.04 -14.00 13.16
CA PRO A 100 -10.81 -14.56 13.75
C PRO A 100 -9.95 -15.28 12.70
N GLY A 101 -10.60 -15.86 11.68
CA GLY A 101 -9.95 -16.27 10.44
C GLY A 101 -9.72 -15.04 9.56
N LEU A 102 -8.47 -14.81 9.17
CA LEU A 102 -8.05 -13.76 8.24
C LEU A 102 -8.83 -13.84 6.91
N ASN A 103 -9.94 -13.10 6.80
CA ASN A 103 -10.60 -12.89 5.51
C ASN A 103 -9.77 -11.88 4.72
N PHE A 104 -8.96 -12.39 3.80
CA PHE A 104 -8.11 -11.58 2.92
C PHE A 104 -9.00 -10.65 2.07
N ARG A 105 -8.93 -9.34 2.35
CA ARG A 105 -9.62 -8.27 1.61
C ARG A 105 -8.64 -7.49 0.73
N PRO A 106 -8.24 -8.04 -0.43
CA PRO A 106 -7.26 -7.38 -1.29
C PRO A 106 -7.77 -6.02 -1.78
N ASP A 107 -9.07 -5.82 -1.93
CA ASP A 107 -9.73 -4.56 -2.28
C ASP A 107 -9.35 -3.38 -1.37
N LEU A 108 -9.13 -3.61 -0.08
CA LEU A 108 -8.71 -2.58 0.87
C LEU A 108 -7.18 -2.42 0.94
N ILE A 109 -6.46 -3.53 0.83
CA ILE A 109 -5.00 -3.57 1.07
C ILE A 109 -4.23 -3.07 -0.16
N LEU A 110 -4.71 -3.47 -1.34
CA LEU A 110 -3.99 -3.37 -2.60
C LEU A 110 -3.72 -1.93 -3.03
N PRO A 111 -4.68 -0.98 -3.09
CA PRO A 111 -4.41 0.38 -3.56
C PRO A 111 -3.28 1.09 -2.80
N GLY A 112 -3.31 1.08 -1.48
CA GLY A 112 -2.29 1.73 -0.66
C GLY A 112 -0.90 1.07 -0.78
N GLY A 113 -0.86 -0.26 -0.93
CA GLY A 113 0.37 -1.03 -1.10
C GLY A 113 0.99 -0.90 -2.49
N VAL A 114 0.16 -0.96 -3.54
CA VAL A 114 0.58 -0.81 -4.94
C VAL A 114 1.17 0.57 -5.19
N MET A 115 0.56 1.63 -4.67
CA MET A 115 1.13 2.98 -4.77
C MET A 115 2.52 3.08 -4.17
N LEU A 116 2.74 2.42 -3.03
CA LEU A 116 4.04 2.39 -2.37
C LEU A 116 5.07 1.65 -3.23
N VAL A 117 4.77 0.40 -3.60
CA VAL A 117 5.70 -0.47 -4.33
C VAL A 117 5.99 0.07 -5.72
N LYS A 118 4.97 0.45 -6.49
CA LYS A 118 5.16 1.04 -7.82
C LYS A 118 5.92 2.35 -7.76
N GLY A 119 5.66 3.16 -6.74
CA GLY A 119 6.40 4.38 -6.46
C GLY A 119 7.89 4.11 -6.24
N ILE A 120 8.22 3.18 -5.35
CA ILE A 120 9.60 2.75 -5.09
C ILE A 120 10.30 2.29 -6.37
N ILE A 121 9.63 1.48 -7.19
CA ILE A 121 10.20 0.92 -8.41
C ILE A 121 10.45 2.02 -9.45
N LEU A 122 9.48 2.90 -9.70
CA LEU A 122 9.64 4.01 -10.64
C LEU A 122 10.76 4.97 -10.20
N THR A 123 10.82 5.30 -8.91
CA THR A 123 11.90 6.11 -8.35
C THR A 123 13.26 5.41 -8.47
N GLY A 124 13.34 4.10 -8.17
CA GLY A 124 14.58 3.33 -8.26
C GLY A 124 15.10 3.17 -9.68
N VAL A 125 14.24 2.79 -10.63
CA VAL A 125 14.59 2.68 -12.05
C VAL A 125 14.95 4.05 -12.62
N GLY A 126 14.19 5.09 -12.27
CA GLY A 126 14.47 6.46 -12.69
C GLY A 126 15.87 6.92 -12.25
N THR A 127 16.21 6.66 -10.98
CA THR A 127 17.56 6.92 -10.46
C THR A 127 18.63 6.13 -11.22
N LEU A 128 18.44 4.82 -11.42
CA LEU A 128 19.42 3.97 -12.13
C LEU A 128 19.69 4.45 -13.56
N ILE A 129 18.67 4.89 -14.29
CA ILE A 129 18.83 5.40 -15.66
C ILE A 129 19.54 6.77 -15.67
N ALA A 130 19.21 7.65 -14.72
CA ALA A 130 19.75 9.01 -14.68
C ALA A 130 21.26 9.06 -14.35
N VAL A 131 21.78 8.08 -13.61
CA VAL A 131 23.17 8.06 -13.13
C VAL A 131 24.13 7.29 -14.03
N GLN A 132 23.65 6.70 -15.12
CA GLN A 132 24.55 6.02 -16.06
C GLN A 132 25.40 7.06 -16.79
N GLY A 133 26.70 6.76 -16.94
CA GLY A 133 27.63 7.62 -17.67
C GLY A 133 27.31 7.75 -19.16
N VAL A 134 26.71 6.71 -19.77
CA VAL A 134 26.20 6.70 -21.14
C VAL A 134 24.80 6.11 -21.11
N PHE A 135 23.89 6.61 -21.97
CA PHE A 135 22.53 6.09 -22.04
C PHE A 135 22.53 4.58 -22.34
N GLY A 136 21.98 3.79 -21.42
CA GLY A 136 21.76 2.37 -21.58
C GLY A 136 20.37 1.98 -21.10
N LEU A 137 19.72 1.09 -21.84
CA LEU A 137 18.48 0.49 -21.36
C LEU A 137 18.78 -0.49 -20.23
N PRO A 138 17.90 -0.61 -19.22
CA PRO A 138 18.04 -1.63 -18.19
C PRO A 138 18.11 -3.03 -18.80
N LYS A 139 18.86 -3.92 -18.18
CA LYS A 139 18.81 -5.35 -18.50
C LYS A 139 17.62 -5.99 -17.77
N TRP A 140 17.34 -7.26 -18.05
CA TRP A 140 16.32 -8.01 -17.32
C TRP A 140 16.81 -9.38 -16.87
N SER A 141 16.58 -9.69 -15.59
CA SER A 141 16.79 -11.01 -14.99
C SER A 141 15.54 -11.46 -14.25
N TRP A 142 15.03 -12.62 -14.66
CA TRP A 142 13.88 -13.26 -14.01
C TRP A 142 14.20 -13.73 -12.59
N SER A 143 15.43 -14.19 -12.33
CA SER A 143 15.87 -14.56 -10.98
C SER A 143 15.84 -13.38 -10.02
N GLY A 144 16.30 -12.21 -10.47
CA GLY A 144 16.17 -10.96 -9.71
C GLY A 144 14.71 -10.58 -9.48
N PHE A 145 13.87 -10.70 -10.51
CA PHE A 145 12.45 -10.39 -10.41
C PHE A 145 11.70 -11.32 -9.43
N ILE A 146 11.98 -12.63 -9.42
CA ILE A 146 11.37 -13.57 -8.47
C ILE A 146 11.64 -13.12 -7.04
N LEU A 147 12.89 -12.74 -6.74
CA LEU A 147 13.24 -12.23 -5.42
C LEU A 147 12.50 -10.92 -5.11
N ALA A 148 12.48 -9.99 -6.07
CA ALA A 148 11.76 -8.73 -5.92
C ALA A 148 10.27 -8.96 -5.63
N PHE A 149 9.67 -9.97 -6.27
CA PHE A 149 8.28 -10.36 -6.12
C PHE A 149 7.95 -10.81 -4.68
N PHE A 150 8.85 -11.51 -4.00
CA PHE A 150 8.71 -11.78 -2.56
C PHE A 150 8.71 -10.50 -1.72
N GLY A 151 9.50 -9.49 -2.10
CA GLY A 151 9.43 -8.15 -1.51
C GLY A 151 8.06 -7.49 -1.71
N ILE A 152 7.47 -7.61 -2.91
CA ILE A 152 6.12 -7.12 -3.22
C ILE A 152 5.07 -7.81 -2.33
N ILE A 153 5.12 -9.14 -2.21
CA ILE A 153 4.22 -9.93 -1.34
C ILE A 153 4.37 -9.49 0.12
N THR A 154 5.59 -9.24 0.58
CA THR A 154 5.84 -8.81 1.96
C THR A 154 5.25 -7.43 2.24
N ILE A 155 5.48 -6.47 1.35
CA ILE A 155 5.06 -5.07 1.55
C ILE A 155 3.56 -4.86 1.34
N ILE A 156 2.94 -5.57 0.38
CA ILE A 156 1.54 -5.37 0.02
C ILE A 156 0.63 -6.29 0.85
N PRO A 157 0.44 -7.59 0.52
CA PRO A 157 -0.54 -8.41 1.22
C PRO A 157 -0.15 -8.71 2.67
N ILE A 158 1.09 -9.09 2.99
CA ILE A 158 1.43 -9.51 4.37
C ILE A 158 1.35 -8.34 5.35
N ARG A 159 2.02 -7.23 5.03
CA ARG A 159 1.94 -6.00 5.85
C ARG A 159 0.53 -5.42 5.87
N GLY A 160 -0.21 -5.51 4.77
CA GLY A 160 -1.61 -5.11 4.70
C GLY A 160 -2.51 -5.91 5.63
N MET A 161 -2.37 -7.24 5.67
CA MET A 161 -3.08 -8.11 6.60
C MET A 161 -2.76 -7.75 8.05
N ALA A 162 -1.48 -7.57 8.40
CA ALA A 162 -1.07 -7.14 9.74
C ALA A 162 -1.71 -5.81 10.14
N LYS A 163 -1.78 -4.85 9.20
CA LYS A 163 -2.48 -3.58 9.41
C LYS A 163 -3.98 -3.78 9.66
N MET A 164 -4.64 -4.63 8.88
CA MET A 164 -6.08 -4.88 9.02
C MET A 164 -6.43 -5.61 10.33
N ILE A 165 -5.62 -6.58 10.76
CA ILE A 165 -5.78 -7.22 12.08
C ILE A 165 -5.68 -6.15 13.17
N ALA A 166 -4.64 -5.33 13.14
CA ALA A 166 -4.45 -4.33 14.18
C ALA A 166 -5.57 -3.28 14.22
N ARG A 167 -6.14 -2.92 13.06
CA ARG A 167 -7.35 -2.11 12.98
C ARG A 167 -8.51 -2.77 13.71
N ARG A 168 -8.81 -4.02 13.37
CA ARG A 168 -9.88 -4.80 14.00
C ARG A 168 -9.71 -4.82 15.52
N GLU A 169 -8.51 -5.11 16.01
CA GLU A 169 -8.22 -5.12 17.45
C GLU A 169 -8.51 -3.76 18.10
N ARG A 170 -8.12 -2.65 17.47
CA ARG A 170 -8.48 -1.30 17.96
C ARG A 170 -9.97 -1.05 17.97
N PHE A 171 -10.69 -1.50 16.94
CA PHE A 171 -12.15 -1.39 16.90
C PHE A 171 -12.82 -2.21 18.01
N LEU A 172 -12.25 -3.36 18.38
CA LEU A 172 -12.70 -4.18 19.51
C LEU A 172 -12.31 -3.60 20.88
N GLY A 173 -11.57 -2.49 20.91
CA GLY A 173 -11.07 -1.85 22.13
C GLY A 173 -9.80 -2.48 22.69
N ASN A 174 -9.15 -3.38 21.95
CA ASN A 174 -7.87 -3.98 22.31
C ASN A 174 -6.70 -3.09 21.85
N ASP A 175 -5.56 -3.17 22.55
CA ASP A 175 -4.33 -2.42 22.21
C ASP A 175 -3.35 -3.30 21.41
N PRO A 176 -3.22 -3.14 20.08
CA PRO A 176 -2.32 -3.96 19.26
C PRO A 176 -0.88 -3.45 19.32
N ARG A 177 -0.24 -3.49 20.49
CA ARG A 177 1.17 -3.03 20.68
C ARG A 177 2.16 -3.72 19.74
N TRP A 178 1.88 -4.98 19.40
CA TRP A 178 2.68 -5.78 18.45
C TRP A 178 2.72 -5.17 17.03
N GLN A 179 1.75 -4.32 16.66
CA GLN A 179 1.63 -3.86 15.28
C GLN A 179 2.86 -3.07 14.81
N ALA A 180 3.45 -2.26 15.70
CA ALA A 180 4.53 -1.37 15.34
C ALA A 180 5.80 -2.14 14.93
N PRO A 181 6.35 -3.04 15.78
CA PRO A 181 7.51 -3.86 15.40
C PRO A 181 7.24 -4.76 14.20
N VAL A 182 6.06 -5.40 14.12
CA VAL A 182 5.74 -6.28 12.99
C VAL A 182 5.65 -5.50 11.69
N ARG A 183 4.92 -4.38 11.66
CA ARG A 183 4.78 -3.57 10.43
C ARG A 183 6.07 -2.89 10.02
N TRP A 184 6.93 -2.53 10.97
CA TRP A 184 8.27 -2.02 10.70
C TRP A 184 9.16 -3.10 10.09
N ALA A 185 9.21 -4.29 10.71
CA ALA A 185 10.03 -5.39 10.21
C ALA A 185 9.61 -5.83 8.81
N LEU A 186 8.30 -5.94 8.57
CA LEU A 186 7.76 -6.23 7.23
C LEU A 186 8.06 -5.13 6.21
N LEU A 187 8.07 -3.85 6.64
CA LEU A 187 8.44 -2.75 5.76
C LEU A 187 9.92 -2.79 5.41
N VAL A 188 10.81 -2.82 6.40
CA VAL A 188 12.26 -2.76 6.20
C VAL A 188 12.77 -4.03 5.51
N GLY A 189 12.38 -5.21 5.99
CA GLY A 189 12.74 -6.48 5.37
C GLY A 189 12.16 -6.62 3.97
N GLY A 190 10.89 -6.24 3.79
CA GLY A 190 10.27 -6.21 2.47
C GLY A 190 10.98 -5.24 1.51
N LEU A 191 11.39 -4.06 1.98
CA LEU A 191 12.16 -3.09 1.18
C LEU A 191 13.53 -3.63 0.79
N ALA A 192 14.25 -4.27 1.71
CA ALA A 192 15.55 -4.88 1.42
C ALA A 192 15.43 -5.91 0.29
N VAL A 193 14.47 -6.84 0.42
CA VAL A 193 14.22 -7.88 -0.59
C VAL A 193 13.77 -7.28 -1.93
N LEU A 194 12.85 -6.31 -1.88
CA LEU A 194 12.35 -5.60 -3.06
C LEU A 194 13.47 -4.91 -3.83
N LEU A 195 14.27 -4.09 -3.14
CA LEU A 195 15.33 -3.30 -3.74
C LEU A 195 16.47 -4.17 -4.26
N TYR A 196 16.88 -5.20 -3.50
CA TYR A 196 17.90 -6.14 -3.94
C TYR A 196 17.46 -6.91 -5.19
N GLY A 197 16.23 -7.42 -5.16
CA GLY A 197 15.65 -8.16 -6.29
C GLY A 197 15.53 -7.28 -7.53
N PHE A 198 15.01 -6.06 -7.41
CA PHE A 198 14.88 -5.16 -8.57
C PHE A 198 16.21 -4.65 -9.09
N LEU A 199 17.17 -4.35 -8.21
CA LEU A 199 18.52 -3.99 -8.64
C LEU A 199 19.14 -5.14 -9.45
N SER A 200 19.03 -6.37 -8.94
CA SER A 200 19.48 -7.57 -9.67
C SER A 200 18.73 -7.77 -10.99
N ALA A 201 17.41 -7.58 -11.00
CA ALA A 201 16.58 -7.72 -12.20
C ALA A 201 17.00 -6.72 -13.28
N PHE A 202 17.11 -5.43 -12.94
CA PHE A 202 17.42 -4.37 -13.89
C PHE A 202 18.91 -4.28 -14.29
N MET A 203 19.80 -4.89 -13.51
CA MET A 203 21.20 -5.10 -13.89
C MET A 203 21.40 -6.41 -14.70
N GLY A 204 20.37 -7.25 -14.78
CA GLY A 204 20.45 -8.55 -15.49
C GLY A 204 21.27 -9.60 -14.75
N GLY A 205 21.40 -9.47 -13.42
CA GLY A 205 22.19 -10.36 -12.57
C GLY A 205 21.35 -11.41 -11.84
N THR A 206 22.01 -12.48 -11.42
CA THR A 206 21.49 -13.49 -10.50
C THR A 206 21.75 -13.02 -9.06
N PRO A 207 20.71 -12.92 -8.22
CA PRO A 207 20.86 -12.52 -6.83
C PRO A 207 21.87 -13.42 -6.09
N PHE A 208 22.64 -12.82 -5.18
CA PHE A 208 23.66 -13.45 -4.33
C PHE A 208 24.87 -14.06 -5.07
N VAL A 209 24.87 -14.04 -6.40
CA VAL A 209 25.98 -14.51 -7.23
C VAL A 209 26.68 -13.32 -7.88
N ASP A 210 25.92 -12.52 -8.64
CA ASP A 210 26.48 -11.44 -9.45
C ASP A 210 26.51 -10.09 -8.74
N LEU A 211 25.64 -9.91 -7.74
CA LEU A 211 25.47 -8.63 -7.04
C LEU A 211 25.91 -8.76 -5.57
N LEU A 212 27.18 -8.49 -5.32
CA LEU A 212 27.80 -8.51 -3.99
C LEU A 212 28.04 -7.10 -3.47
N PRO A 213 27.98 -6.88 -2.14
CA PRO A 213 28.26 -5.58 -1.55
C PRO A 213 29.72 -5.19 -1.81
N LYS A 214 29.94 -3.93 -2.18
CA LYS A 214 31.26 -3.37 -2.40
C LYS A 214 31.77 -2.71 -1.12
N ALA A 215 33.08 -2.81 -0.89
CA ALA A 215 33.73 -2.17 0.26
C ALA A 215 33.79 -0.64 0.12
N GLU A 216 33.81 -0.16 -1.12
CA GLU A 216 33.80 1.26 -1.47
C GLU A 216 32.51 1.90 -0.92
N LEU A 217 32.66 2.87 -0.02
CA LEU A 217 31.56 3.60 0.63
C LEU A 217 30.62 2.73 1.50
N ALA A 218 31.10 1.57 1.97
CA ALA A 218 30.32 0.69 2.85
C ALA A 218 29.83 1.41 4.12
N TRP A 219 30.66 2.25 4.74
CA TRP A 219 30.29 3.00 5.94
C TRP A 219 29.13 3.98 5.68
N LEU A 220 29.15 4.69 4.55
CA LEU A 220 28.08 5.61 4.16
C LEU A 220 26.77 4.85 3.94
N SER A 221 26.87 3.71 3.26
CA SER A 221 25.74 2.83 3.00
C SER A 221 25.11 2.33 4.30
N VAL A 222 25.93 1.89 5.26
CA VAL A 222 25.46 1.44 6.59
C VAL A 222 24.76 2.58 7.33
N ILE A 223 25.34 3.79 7.36
CA ILE A 223 24.73 4.96 8.01
C ILE A 223 23.35 5.26 7.39
N LEU A 224 23.26 5.25 6.07
CA LEU A 224 22.00 5.51 5.37
C LEU A 224 20.95 4.43 5.62
N LEU A 225 21.33 3.16 5.55
CA LEU A 225 20.41 2.03 5.75
C LEU A 225 19.93 1.94 7.21
N VAL A 226 20.83 2.08 8.18
CA VAL A 226 20.50 2.06 9.61
C VAL A 226 19.70 3.31 9.98
N GLY A 227 20.16 4.49 9.57
CA GLY A 227 19.51 5.77 9.87
C GLY A 227 18.10 5.85 9.28
N SER A 228 17.91 5.41 8.03
CA SER A 228 16.58 5.34 7.42
C SER A 228 15.69 4.28 8.09
N SER A 229 16.21 3.12 8.47
CA SER A 229 15.47 2.08 9.21
C SER A 229 15.00 2.58 10.57
N ALA A 230 15.86 3.30 11.30
CA ALA A 230 15.53 3.94 12.57
C ALA A 230 14.48 5.05 12.39
N SER A 231 14.61 5.85 11.33
CA SER A 231 13.63 6.88 10.97
C SER A 231 12.24 6.27 10.70
N LEU A 232 12.20 5.14 9.98
CA LEU A 232 10.96 4.37 9.74
C LEU A 232 10.38 3.79 11.03
N TRP A 233 11.22 3.32 11.95
CA TRP A 233 10.81 2.82 13.26
C TRP A 233 10.10 3.92 14.07
N ILE A 234 10.75 5.08 14.23
CA ILE A 234 10.19 6.23 14.96
C ILE A 234 8.83 6.61 14.37
N ARG A 235 8.71 6.61 13.04
CA ARG A 235 7.46 6.87 12.35
C ARG A 235 6.38 5.84 12.69
N GLU A 236 6.66 4.54 12.65
CA GLU A 236 5.68 3.49 12.97
C GLU A 236 5.26 3.51 14.45
N VAL A 237 6.19 3.80 15.38
CA VAL A 237 5.86 4.00 16.80
C VAL A 237 4.93 5.19 16.98
N ARG A 238 5.24 6.34 16.36
CA ARG A 238 4.36 7.52 16.39
C ARG A 238 2.97 7.19 15.84
N LYS A 239 2.89 6.46 14.72
CA LYS A 239 1.61 6.03 14.14
C LYS A 239 0.85 5.03 15.02
N ALA A 240 1.54 4.21 15.80
CA ALA A 240 0.91 3.26 16.70
C ALA A 240 0.23 3.96 17.88
N ASN A 241 0.80 5.05 18.36
CA ASN A 241 0.27 5.85 19.46
C ASN A 241 -0.86 6.82 19.03
N LEU A 242 -1.03 7.05 17.73
CA LEU A 242 -2.13 7.89 17.21
C LEU A 242 -3.44 7.08 17.14
N LEU A 243 -4.52 7.70 17.64
CA LEU A 243 -5.87 7.18 17.48
C LEU A 243 -6.23 7.09 16.00
N GLU A 244 -6.79 5.96 15.59
CA GLU A 244 -7.02 5.66 14.18
C GLU A 244 -8.03 6.60 13.51
N GLY A 245 -7.59 7.29 12.46
CA GLY A 245 -8.46 8.20 11.71
C GLY A 245 -8.58 9.61 12.28
N THR A 246 -7.77 9.95 13.29
CA THR A 246 -7.56 11.34 13.73
C THR A 246 -6.70 12.16 12.76
N GLU A 247 -5.88 11.46 11.96
CA GLU A 247 -4.95 12.08 11.01
C GLU A 247 -5.70 12.94 9.97
N THR A 248 -5.42 14.25 9.98
CA THR A 248 -5.86 15.16 8.91
C THR A 248 -5.18 14.80 7.58
N MET A 249 -5.72 15.28 6.46
CA MET A 249 -5.06 15.09 5.16
C MET A 249 -3.64 15.67 5.17
N ALA A 250 -3.42 16.86 5.74
CA ALA A 250 -2.10 17.45 5.88
C ALA A 250 -1.12 16.57 6.69
N GLN A 251 -1.58 16.00 7.82
CA GLN A 251 -0.78 15.07 8.61
C GLN A 251 -0.46 13.78 7.84
N ARG A 252 -1.38 13.28 7.01
CA ARG A 252 -1.15 12.13 6.13
C ARG A 252 -0.11 12.44 5.05
N PHE A 253 -0.19 13.63 4.43
CA PHE A 253 0.83 14.11 3.48
C PHE A 253 2.20 14.18 4.14
N ALA A 254 2.32 14.84 5.30
CA ALA A 254 3.58 14.94 6.04
C ALA A 254 4.12 13.56 6.45
N SER A 255 3.25 12.65 6.91
CA SER A 255 3.64 11.27 7.24
C SER A 255 4.12 10.47 6.02
N ASN A 256 3.55 10.72 4.84
CA ASN A 256 3.97 10.09 3.59
C ASN A 256 5.24 10.72 3.01
N LEU A 257 5.42 12.03 3.15
CA LEU A 257 6.67 12.71 2.82
C LEU A 257 7.83 12.17 3.69
N TRP A 258 7.61 12.04 5.00
CA TRP A 258 8.59 11.38 5.88
C TRP A 258 8.90 9.97 5.37
N LEU A 259 7.87 9.14 5.14
CA LEU A 259 8.08 7.79 4.61
C LEU A 259 8.91 7.81 3.31
N TYR A 260 8.59 8.71 2.38
CA TYR A 260 9.28 8.85 1.11
C TYR A 260 10.75 9.21 1.30
N ILE A 261 11.07 10.21 2.12
CA ILE A 261 12.46 10.62 2.41
C ILE A 261 13.25 9.47 3.03
N SER A 262 12.66 8.75 4.00
CA SER A 262 13.33 7.59 4.61
C SER A 262 13.57 6.48 3.59
N ILE A 263 12.60 6.18 2.72
CA ILE A 263 12.76 5.19 1.65
C ILE A 263 13.79 5.62 0.61
N LEU A 264 13.83 6.91 0.26
CA LEU A 264 14.82 7.46 -0.67
C LEU A 264 16.24 7.32 -0.11
N ALA A 265 16.43 7.64 1.17
CA ALA A 265 17.70 7.43 1.86
C ALA A 265 18.08 5.94 1.94
N TYR A 266 17.11 5.07 2.25
CA TYR A 266 17.29 3.62 2.27
C TYR A 266 17.71 3.11 0.89
N MET A 267 17.01 3.51 -0.17
CA MET A 267 17.30 3.14 -1.55
C MET A 267 18.66 3.64 -2.02
N TYR A 268 19.02 4.89 -1.70
CA TYR A 268 20.33 5.44 -2.02
C TYR A 268 21.44 4.65 -1.30
N GLY A 269 21.29 4.37 0.00
CA GLY A 269 22.22 3.53 0.75
C GLY A 269 22.36 2.13 0.16
N PHE A 270 21.25 1.55 -0.33
CA PHE A 270 21.25 0.26 -1.00
C PHE A 270 22.05 0.32 -2.31
N ILE A 271 21.80 1.34 -3.15
CA ILE A 271 22.50 1.45 -4.43
C ILE A 271 24.00 1.72 -4.22
N VAL A 272 24.38 2.61 -3.30
CA VAL A 272 25.79 2.86 -2.97
C VAL A 272 26.48 1.58 -2.49
N LEU A 273 25.82 0.77 -1.65
CA LEU A 273 26.38 -0.48 -1.14
C LEU A 273 26.76 -1.45 -2.25
N PHE A 274 25.94 -1.57 -3.29
CA PHE A 274 26.13 -2.58 -4.35
C PHE A 274 26.82 -2.02 -5.61
N MET A 275 26.72 -0.72 -5.87
CA MET A 275 27.40 -0.08 -7.02
C MET A 275 28.78 0.48 -6.64
N GLY A 276 29.03 0.80 -5.36
CA GLY A 276 30.31 1.29 -4.84
C GLY A 276 30.62 2.74 -5.20
N THR A 277 29.67 3.46 -5.79
CA THR A 277 29.86 4.80 -6.33
C THR A 277 28.79 5.76 -5.84
N TYR A 278 29.16 7.04 -5.73
CA TYR A 278 28.18 8.10 -5.54
C TYR A 278 27.26 8.20 -6.77
N MET A 279 25.98 8.47 -6.51
CA MET A 279 24.93 8.48 -7.53
C MET A 279 24.60 9.93 -7.87
N TYR A 280 25.22 10.46 -8.92
CA TYR A 280 24.91 11.79 -9.45
C TYR A 280 24.54 11.71 -10.94
N PRO A 281 23.61 12.55 -11.42
CA PRO A 281 23.23 12.57 -12.83
C PRO A 281 24.41 12.98 -13.72
N HIS A 282 24.49 12.43 -14.94
CA HIS A 282 25.50 12.79 -15.93
C HIS A 282 24.88 13.53 -17.13
N PRO A 283 24.44 14.80 -16.98
CA PRO A 283 23.69 15.50 -18.04
C PRO A 283 24.53 15.77 -19.30
N GLY A 284 25.86 15.87 -19.18
CA GLY A 284 26.75 16.10 -20.33
C GLY A 284 26.90 14.89 -21.24
N THR A 285 26.96 13.68 -20.68
CA THR A 285 27.22 12.43 -21.44
C THR A 285 25.97 11.56 -21.61
N ASN A 286 24.93 11.78 -20.80
CA ASN A 286 23.67 11.04 -20.83
C ASN A 286 22.44 11.96 -20.66
N PRO A 287 22.22 12.96 -21.54
CA PRO A 287 21.11 13.90 -21.40
C PRO A 287 19.74 13.21 -21.45
N TRP A 288 19.57 12.23 -22.34
CA TRP A 288 18.32 11.48 -22.49
C TRP A 288 18.00 10.58 -21.30
N GLY A 289 19.00 9.92 -20.71
CA GLY A 289 18.82 9.12 -19.50
C GLY A 289 18.47 9.98 -18.29
N VAL A 290 19.05 11.18 -18.18
CA VAL A 290 18.67 12.14 -17.13
C VAL A 290 17.21 12.58 -17.28
N VAL A 291 16.75 12.92 -18.49
CA VAL A 291 15.35 13.32 -18.73
C VAL A 291 14.37 12.17 -18.44
N LEU A 292 14.63 10.98 -19.01
CA LEU A 292 13.80 9.80 -18.77
C LEU A 292 13.78 9.41 -17.29
N GLY A 293 14.97 9.39 -16.67
CA GLY A 293 15.14 9.07 -15.26
C GLY A 293 14.41 10.05 -14.34
N ALA A 294 14.51 11.36 -14.61
CA ALA A 294 13.77 12.39 -13.89
C ALA A 294 12.24 12.27 -14.07
N GLY A 295 11.79 11.89 -15.27
CA GLY A 295 10.38 11.60 -15.54
C GLY A 295 9.85 10.45 -14.70
N LEU A 296 10.55 9.31 -14.68
CA LEU A 296 10.20 8.15 -13.87
C LEU A 296 10.29 8.45 -12.37
N PHE A 297 11.31 9.20 -11.94
CA PHE A 297 11.46 9.63 -10.56
C PHE A 297 10.26 10.46 -10.09
N THR A 298 9.86 11.45 -10.89
CA THR A 298 8.69 12.30 -10.64
C THR A 298 7.39 11.49 -10.66
N ALA A 299 7.27 10.52 -11.57
CA ALA A 299 6.13 9.59 -11.60
C ALA A 299 6.05 8.79 -10.29
N GLY A 300 7.17 8.25 -9.79
CA GLY A 300 7.23 7.55 -8.50
C GLY A 300 6.86 8.44 -7.30
N LEU A 301 7.41 9.67 -7.27
CA LEU A 301 7.08 10.70 -6.28
C LEU A 301 5.56 10.97 -6.23
N SER A 302 4.94 11.15 -7.40
CA SER A 302 3.51 11.44 -7.50
C SER A 302 2.64 10.31 -6.92
N LEU A 303 3.02 9.04 -7.09
CA LEU A 303 2.29 7.91 -6.51
C LEU A 303 2.41 7.90 -4.97
N MET A 304 3.63 8.09 -4.44
CA MET A 304 3.89 7.97 -3.00
C MET A 304 3.42 9.17 -2.17
N ILE A 305 3.61 10.39 -2.69
CA ILE A 305 3.27 11.63 -1.98
C ILE A 305 1.91 12.16 -2.43
N GLY A 306 1.63 12.12 -3.73
CA GLY A 306 0.38 12.66 -4.29
C GLY A 306 -0.81 11.74 -4.06
N PHE A 307 -0.81 10.54 -4.65
CA PHE A 307 -2.00 9.68 -4.68
C PHE A 307 -2.19 8.82 -3.43
N ARG A 308 -1.11 8.32 -2.83
CA ARG A 308 -1.19 7.41 -1.68
C ARG A 308 -1.92 7.97 -0.44
N PRO A 309 -1.82 9.25 -0.05
CA PRO A 309 -2.63 9.80 1.04
C PRO A 309 -4.14 9.60 0.83
N PHE A 310 -4.62 9.78 -0.40
CA PHE A 310 -6.02 9.56 -0.78
C PHE A 310 -6.37 8.07 -0.74
N ALA A 311 -5.51 7.19 -1.28
CA ALA A 311 -5.67 5.74 -1.18
C ALA A 311 -5.89 5.28 0.26
N LEU A 312 -5.06 5.78 1.19
CA LEU A 312 -5.14 5.45 2.60
C LEU A 312 -6.40 6.02 3.28
N ARG A 313 -7.01 7.08 2.71
CA ARG A 313 -8.24 7.68 3.22
C ARG A 313 -9.46 6.87 2.77
N ASN A 314 -9.49 6.49 1.50
CA ASN A 314 -10.54 5.63 0.95
C ASN A 314 -10.51 4.25 1.63
N GLU A 315 -9.32 3.68 1.83
CA GLU A 315 -9.12 2.44 2.59
C GLU A 315 -9.71 2.52 4.01
N LEU A 316 -9.51 3.64 4.71
CA LEU A 316 -10.10 3.84 6.04
C LEU A 316 -11.62 3.92 5.96
N SER A 317 -12.17 4.63 4.97
CA SER A 317 -13.61 4.74 4.75
C SER A 317 -14.24 3.37 4.47
N GLY A 318 -13.66 2.59 3.55
CA GLY A 318 -14.11 1.22 3.26
C GLY A 318 -14.00 0.31 4.48
N THR A 319 -12.93 0.43 5.27
CA THR A 319 -12.79 -0.32 6.53
C THR A 319 -13.92 0.02 7.51
N ILE A 320 -14.26 1.30 7.67
CA ILE A 320 -15.38 1.71 8.53
C ILE A 320 -16.69 1.09 8.03
N GLY A 321 -16.94 1.13 6.72
CA GLY A 321 -18.13 0.52 6.12
C GLY A 321 -18.30 -0.95 6.45
N ILE A 322 -17.22 -1.73 6.29
CA ILE A 322 -17.21 -3.17 6.57
C ILE A 322 -17.34 -3.44 8.08
N MET A 323 -16.66 -2.66 8.92
CA MET A 323 -16.72 -2.83 10.38
C MET A 323 -18.10 -2.50 10.94
N VAL A 324 -18.81 -1.50 10.39
CA VAL A 324 -20.20 -1.19 10.78
C VAL A 324 -21.12 -2.33 10.40
N GLY A 325 -20.98 -2.90 9.21
CA GLY A 325 -21.74 -4.09 8.82
C GLY A 325 -21.44 -5.30 9.71
N MET A 326 -20.18 -5.54 10.06
CA MET A 326 -19.76 -6.61 10.97
C MET A 326 -20.45 -6.54 12.33
N LEU A 327 -20.76 -5.34 12.84
CA LEU A 327 -21.51 -5.19 14.10
C LEU A 327 -22.84 -5.96 14.07
N SER A 328 -23.53 -6.01 12.92
CA SER A 328 -24.81 -6.70 12.79
C SER A 328 -24.72 -8.22 12.98
N ALA A 329 -23.55 -8.81 12.71
CA ALA A 329 -23.29 -10.23 12.84
C ALA A 329 -22.74 -10.65 14.21
N LEU A 330 -22.25 -9.70 15.02
CA LEU A 330 -21.82 -9.97 16.38
C LEU A 330 -23.01 -10.21 17.32
N GLU A 331 -22.78 -11.01 18.37
CA GLU A 331 -23.69 -11.15 19.50
C GLU A 331 -23.92 -9.81 20.21
N LYS A 332 -25.08 -9.64 20.88
CA LYS A 332 -25.49 -8.35 21.45
C LYS A 332 -24.42 -7.76 22.38
N GLU A 333 -23.82 -8.56 23.25
CA GLU A 333 -22.82 -8.09 24.21
C GLU A 333 -21.51 -7.67 23.53
N ALA A 334 -21.00 -8.46 22.59
CA ALA A 334 -19.81 -8.12 21.82
C ALA A 334 -20.04 -6.86 20.95
N ARG A 335 -21.22 -6.77 20.31
CA ARG A 335 -21.65 -5.59 19.54
C ARG A 335 -21.72 -4.35 20.42
N TRP A 336 -22.29 -4.47 21.61
CA TRP A 336 -22.39 -3.40 22.59
C TRP A 336 -21.01 -2.87 22.99
N LYS A 337 -20.11 -3.75 23.41
CA LYS A 337 -18.75 -3.40 23.81
C LYS A 337 -17.98 -2.70 22.69
N MET A 338 -18.06 -3.24 21.47
CA MET A 338 -17.40 -2.68 20.29
C MET A 338 -17.98 -1.31 19.91
N MET A 339 -19.31 -1.17 19.91
CA MET A 339 -19.99 0.09 19.64
C MET A 339 -19.61 1.16 20.68
N MET A 340 -19.60 0.79 21.97
CA MET A 340 -19.24 1.68 23.07
C MET A 340 -17.82 2.21 22.94
N SER A 341 -16.85 1.31 22.72
CA SER A 341 -15.44 1.69 22.50
C SER A 341 -15.32 2.64 21.30
N ARG A 342 -15.99 2.32 20.18
CA ARG A 342 -15.92 3.11 18.96
C ARG A 342 -16.54 4.50 19.14
N ILE A 343 -17.73 4.60 19.71
CA ILE A 343 -18.45 5.87 19.86
C ILE A 343 -17.71 6.79 20.84
N ARG A 344 -17.21 6.27 21.96
CA ARG A 344 -16.36 7.05 22.89
C ARG A 344 -15.10 7.56 22.20
N THR A 345 -14.47 6.72 21.39
CA THR A 345 -13.27 7.13 20.64
C THR A 345 -13.60 8.26 19.65
N ILE A 346 -14.75 8.19 18.96
CA ILE A 346 -15.19 9.25 18.03
C ILE A 346 -15.50 10.54 18.78
N ALA A 347 -16.18 10.45 19.92
CA ALA A 347 -16.53 11.62 20.74
C ALA A 347 -15.28 12.38 21.24
N ALA A 348 -14.16 11.67 21.44
CA ALA A 348 -12.88 12.28 21.80
C ALA A 348 -12.12 12.94 20.64
N TYR A 349 -12.63 12.84 19.40
CA TYR A 349 -11.97 13.46 18.24
C TYR A 349 -12.24 14.96 18.15
N PRO A 350 -11.33 15.73 17.51
CA PRO A 350 -11.64 17.11 17.14
C PRO A 350 -12.87 17.15 16.22
N ALA A 351 -13.62 18.26 16.28
CA ALA A 351 -14.97 18.37 15.67
C ALA A 351 -15.05 17.98 14.19
N ILE A 352 -14.08 18.39 13.37
CA ILE A 352 -14.06 18.07 11.93
C ILE A 352 -13.93 16.56 11.70
N GLN A 353 -13.04 15.89 12.46
CA GLN A 353 -12.85 14.45 12.37
C GLN A 353 -14.06 13.70 12.94
N CYS A 354 -14.61 14.17 14.06
CA CYS A 354 -15.83 13.61 14.64
C CYS A 354 -16.96 13.58 13.60
N THR A 355 -17.24 14.72 12.97
CA THR A 355 -18.25 14.87 11.91
C THR A 355 -18.01 13.93 10.74
N TRP A 356 -16.76 13.81 10.25
CA TRP A 356 -16.46 12.86 9.19
C TRP A 356 -16.69 11.40 9.59
N HIS A 357 -16.26 10.98 10.80
CA HIS A 357 -16.44 9.60 11.27
C HIS A 357 -17.92 9.27 11.50
N VAL A 358 -18.70 10.21 12.05
CA VAL A 358 -20.15 10.07 12.20
C VAL A 358 -20.82 9.93 10.84
N GLY A 359 -20.46 10.76 9.86
CA GLY A 359 -21.00 10.68 8.49
C GLY A 359 -20.65 9.37 7.80
N ALA A 360 -19.40 8.92 7.93
CA ALA A 360 -18.95 7.63 7.40
C ALA A 360 -19.70 6.45 8.03
N MET A 361 -19.97 6.49 9.33
CA MET A 361 -20.76 5.47 10.02
C MET A 361 -22.25 5.52 9.60
N SER A 362 -22.83 6.70 9.44
CA SER A 362 -24.22 6.83 8.98
C SER A 362 -24.39 6.28 7.57
N SER A 363 -23.52 6.69 6.63
CA SER A 363 -23.53 6.19 5.26
C SER A 363 -23.34 4.67 5.20
N ALA A 364 -22.52 4.11 6.08
CA ALA A 364 -22.35 2.66 6.20
C ALA A 364 -23.63 1.96 6.69
N LEU A 365 -24.35 2.54 7.65
CA LEU A 365 -25.64 2.02 8.14
C LEU A 365 -26.72 2.03 7.05
N ASP A 366 -26.75 3.09 6.23
CA ASP A 366 -27.70 3.21 5.13
C ASP A 366 -27.48 2.15 4.04
N GLY A 367 -26.27 1.59 3.94
CA GLY A 367 -25.93 0.51 3.03
C GLY A 367 -26.28 -0.91 3.54
N LEU A 368 -26.81 -1.05 4.75
CA LEU A 368 -27.20 -2.35 5.32
C LEU A 368 -28.65 -2.73 4.98
N SER A 369 -28.99 -4.01 5.11
CA SER A 369 -30.38 -4.47 5.09
C SER A 369 -31.17 -3.83 6.22
N THR A 370 -32.49 -3.69 6.09
CA THR A 370 -33.34 -3.09 7.13
C THR A 370 -33.20 -3.78 8.48
N VAL A 371 -33.12 -5.12 8.49
CA VAL A 371 -32.95 -5.93 9.71
C VAL A 371 -31.59 -5.70 10.36
N ASP A 372 -30.52 -5.68 9.57
CA ASP A 372 -29.16 -5.49 10.09
C ASP A 372 -28.94 -4.06 10.55
N ARG A 373 -29.51 -3.09 9.84
CA ARG A 373 -29.52 -1.67 10.22
C ARG A 373 -30.19 -1.49 11.58
N GLU A 374 -31.41 -2.00 11.76
CA GLU A 374 -32.17 -1.86 13.00
C GLU A 374 -31.37 -2.45 14.19
N ARG A 375 -30.81 -3.65 14.01
CA ARG A 375 -29.94 -4.30 15.00
C ARG A 375 -28.77 -3.43 15.46
N VAL A 376 -28.11 -2.73 14.54
CA VAL A 376 -26.96 -1.88 14.87
C VAL A 376 -27.43 -0.54 15.45
N GLU A 377 -28.54 0.02 14.95
CA GLU A 377 -29.14 1.26 15.44
C GLU A 377 -29.68 1.11 16.87
N THR A 378 -30.32 -0.01 17.23
CA THR A 378 -30.75 -0.27 18.61
C THR A 378 -29.57 -0.23 19.56
N THR A 379 -28.49 -0.94 19.24
CA THR A 379 -27.27 -0.94 20.06
C THR A 379 -26.59 0.43 20.08
N ARG A 380 -26.57 1.17 18.96
CA ARG A 380 -26.08 2.55 18.93
C ARG A 380 -26.87 3.43 19.89
N ASN A 381 -28.19 3.34 19.87
CA ASN A 381 -29.07 4.15 20.70
C ASN A 381 -28.91 3.81 22.19
N GLU A 382 -28.83 2.52 22.52
CA GLU A 382 -28.43 2.06 23.86
C GLU A 382 -27.10 2.76 24.26
N VAL A 383 -26.08 2.82 23.37
CA VAL A 383 -24.73 3.35 23.70
C VAL A 383 -24.83 4.82 24.01
N MET A 384 -25.51 5.56 23.15
CA MET A 384 -25.72 6.99 23.32
C MET A 384 -26.34 7.34 24.68
N MET A 385 -27.24 6.49 25.20
CA MET A 385 -27.84 6.67 26.53
C MET A 385 -26.85 6.46 27.67
N SER A 386 -25.83 5.61 27.48
CA SER A 386 -24.78 5.31 28.47
C SER A 386 -23.57 6.25 28.46
N LEU A 387 -23.48 7.16 27.47
CA LEU A 387 -22.41 8.15 27.38
C LEU A 387 -22.57 9.30 28.39
N SER A 388 -21.45 9.93 28.73
CA SER A 388 -21.46 11.19 29.48
C SER A 388 -22.12 12.32 28.68
N SER A 389 -22.58 13.38 29.37
CA SER A 389 -23.21 14.54 28.74
C SER A 389 -22.30 15.21 27.70
N GLN A 390 -21.00 15.33 28.00
CA GLN A 390 -20.01 15.94 27.10
C GLN A 390 -19.80 15.11 25.83
N GLU A 391 -19.62 13.79 25.95
CA GLU A 391 -19.46 12.89 24.80
C GLU A 391 -20.71 12.92 23.90
N ARG A 392 -21.90 12.90 24.52
CA ARG A 392 -23.16 12.98 23.79
C ARG A 392 -23.30 14.30 23.05
N GLN A 393 -22.98 15.43 23.67
CA GLN A 393 -23.05 16.75 23.05
C GLN A 393 -22.13 16.85 21.83
N ALA A 394 -20.90 16.35 21.92
CA ALA A 394 -19.95 16.35 20.80
C ALA A 394 -20.48 15.56 19.59
N LEU A 395 -21.09 14.40 19.83
CA LEU A 395 -21.67 13.56 18.78
C LEU A 395 -22.93 14.18 18.17
N MET A 396 -23.80 14.79 18.99
CA MET A 396 -25.02 15.46 18.51
C MET A 396 -24.67 16.67 17.64
N MET A 397 -23.69 17.49 18.04
CA MET A 397 -23.20 18.60 17.21
C MET A 397 -22.67 18.12 15.85
N ALA A 398 -21.94 17.02 15.83
CA ALA A 398 -21.47 16.41 14.59
C ALA A 398 -22.62 15.91 13.70
N MET A 399 -23.67 15.32 14.29
CA MET A 399 -24.87 14.90 13.56
C MET A 399 -25.65 16.09 13.00
N ASP A 400 -25.77 17.18 13.76
CA ASP A 400 -26.47 18.39 13.32
C ASP A 400 -25.73 19.06 12.16
N GLN A 401 -24.39 19.12 12.20
CA GLN A 401 -23.59 19.63 11.09
C GLN A 401 -23.78 18.83 9.80
N LEU A 402 -23.95 17.51 9.89
CA LEU A 402 -24.20 16.65 8.73
C LEU A 402 -25.61 16.80 8.13
N ARG A 403 -26.57 17.35 8.87
CA ARG A 403 -27.93 17.61 8.36
C ARG A 403 -28.04 18.92 7.58
N VAL A 404 -27.10 19.83 7.80
CA VAL A 404 -27.08 21.17 7.21
C VAL A 404 -26.17 21.22 5.96
N ALA A 405 -25.20 20.30 5.88
CA ALA A 405 -24.32 20.11 4.72
C ALA A 405 -24.95 19.20 3.67
#